data_AF-A0A8J7BPL5-F1
#
_entry.id   AF-A0A8J7BPL5-F1
#
_cell.length_a   1.000
_cell.length_b   1.000
_cell.length_c   1.000
_cell.angle_alpha   90.00
_cell.angle_beta   90.00
_cell.angle_gamma   90.00
#
_symmetry.space_group_name_H-M   'P 1'
#
loop_
_entity.id
_entity.type
_entity.pdbx_description
1 polymer ?
#
loop_
_entity_poly.entity_id
_entity_poly.type
_entity_poly.pdbx_seq_one_letter_code
_entity_poly.pdbx_strand_id
1 'polypeptide(L)'
;MEQVAEDNSSAAAQVAIFSKIAQAGFPLTLPLKAEVLAAPLEVVSDALAAAVEYRDRHEVRNPIGLLRDAISQCWKLGGSEHPKATKAAEPGFKEWFDLAHRLRLVTASQMVGDEQYVLTNDDEWEPWDFLAAAFPIARLREMLT
;
A
#
# COMPACT_ATOMS: atom_id res chain seq x y z
N MET A 1 26.49 -36.65 7.54
CA MET A 1 25.39 -36.30 8.47
C MET A 1 25.51 -34.82 8.80
N GLU A 2 25.41 -33.92 7.80
CA GLU A 2 25.80 -32.50 7.99
C GLU A 2 24.88 -31.50 7.28
N GLN A 3 23.65 -31.89 6.95
CA GLN A 3 22.67 -31.00 6.30
C GLN A 3 21.48 -30.59 7.20
N VAL A 4 21.48 -31.00 8.48
CA VAL A 4 20.35 -30.77 9.39
C VAL A 4 20.48 -29.51 10.25
N ALA A 5 21.63 -28.81 10.23
CA ALA A 5 21.87 -27.64 11.09
C ALA A 5 21.40 -26.32 10.46
N GLU A 6 21.52 -26.14 9.14
CA GLU A 6 21.13 -24.89 8.47
C GLU A 6 19.61 -24.71 8.35
N ASP A 7 18.88 -25.81 8.11
CA ASP A 7 17.42 -25.77 7.91
C ASP A 7 16.68 -25.37 9.20
N ASN A 8 17.17 -25.85 10.36
CA ASN A 8 16.56 -25.57 11.66
C ASN A 8 16.81 -24.13 12.13
N SER A 9 17.94 -23.53 11.72
CA SER A 9 18.26 -22.12 12.03
C SER A 9 17.40 -21.15 11.22
N SER A 10 17.07 -21.49 9.97
CA SER A 10 16.20 -20.69 9.11
C SER A 10 14.74 -20.69 9.61
N ALA A 11 14.21 -21.86 9.98
CA ALA A 11 12.85 -21.98 10.52
C ALA A 11 12.67 -21.24 11.85
N ALA A 12 13.64 -21.35 12.77
CA ALA A 12 13.60 -20.63 14.05
C ALA A 12 13.63 -19.10 13.86
N ALA A 13 14.44 -18.61 12.92
CA ALA A 13 14.51 -17.19 12.58
C ALA A 13 13.19 -16.67 11.98
N GLN A 14 12.52 -17.48 11.15
CA GLN A 14 11.21 -17.14 10.59
C GLN A 14 10.11 -17.09 11.66
N VAL A 15 10.10 -18.03 12.61
CA VAL A 15 9.14 -17.98 13.73
C VAL A 15 9.38 -16.73 14.59
N ALA A 16 10.63 -16.34 14.79
CA ALA A 16 10.98 -15.14 15.52
C ALA A 16 10.51 -13.86 14.78
N ILE A 17 10.64 -13.78 13.45
CA ILE A 17 10.18 -12.59 12.71
C ILE A 17 8.66 -12.44 12.75
N PHE A 18 7.90 -13.54 12.63
CA PHE A 18 6.44 -13.47 12.79
C PHE A 18 6.04 -13.00 14.17
N SER A 19 6.70 -13.49 15.21
CA SER A 19 6.45 -13.04 16.58
C SER A 19 6.72 -11.54 16.74
N LYS A 20 7.80 -11.02 16.14
CA LYS A 20 8.10 -9.58 16.14
C LYS A 20 7.03 -8.76 15.40
N ILE A 21 6.57 -9.22 14.24
CA ILE A 21 5.51 -8.54 13.47
C ILE A 21 4.22 -8.44 14.29
N ALA A 22 3.82 -9.54 14.93
CA ALA A 22 2.64 -9.57 15.78
C ALA A 22 2.78 -8.64 17.01
N GLN A 23 3.94 -8.66 17.68
CA GLN A 23 4.23 -7.77 18.82
C GLN A 23 4.25 -6.30 18.43
N ALA A 24 4.74 -6.00 17.23
CA ALA A 24 4.70 -4.66 16.66
C ALA A 24 3.27 -4.22 16.31
N GLY A 25 2.24 -5.06 16.44
CA GLY A 25 0.85 -4.72 16.21
C GLY A 25 0.41 -4.83 14.74
N PHE A 26 1.18 -5.52 13.89
CA PHE A 26 0.80 -5.80 12.51
C PHE A 26 0.05 -7.14 12.43
N PRO A 27 -1.20 -7.17 11.91
CA PRO A 27 -1.96 -8.40 11.79
C PRO A 27 -1.30 -9.39 10.81
N LEU A 28 -1.00 -10.59 11.29
CA LEU A 28 -0.41 -11.67 10.48
C LEU A 28 -1.48 -12.39 9.63
N THR A 29 -1.80 -11.82 8.47
CA THR A 29 -2.68 -12.46 7.48
C THR A 29 -1.91 -13.46 6.61
N LEU A 30 -2.61 -14.41 5.96
CA LEU A 30 -2.00 -15.38 5.04
C LEU A 30 -1.17 -14.71 3.93
N PRO A 31 -1.65 -13.63 3.25
CA PRO A 31 -0.85 -12.94 2.24
C PRO A 31 0.44 -12.32 2.81
N LEU A 32 0.36 -11.67 3.98
CA LEU A 32 1.53 -11.08 4.62
C LEU A 32 2.56 -12.14 5.02
N LYS A 33 2.10 -13.30 5.51
CA LYS A 33 3.00 -14.42 5.82
C LYS A 33 3.73 -14.91 4.57
N ALA A 34 3.03 -15.03 3.44
CA ALA A 34 3.64 -15.44 2.19
C ALA A 34 4.73 -14.45 1.72
N GLU A 35 4.48 -13.15 1.85
CA GLU A 35 5.47 -12.11 1.49
C GLU A 35 6.69 -12.11 2.40
N VAL A 36 6.48 -12.27 3.72
CA VAL A 36 7.58 -12.40 4.69
C VAL A 36 8.44 -13.62 4.40
N LEU A 37 7.85 -14.74 3.95
CA LEU A 37 8.60 -15.94 3.58
C LEU A 37 9.32 -15.81 2.23
N ALA A 38 8.81 -14.96 1.33
CA ALA A 38 9.40 -14.73 0.02
C ALA A 38 10.57 -13.73 0.07
N ALA A 39 10.64 -12.88 1.09
CA ALA A 39 11.67 -11.87 1.25
C ALA A 39 12.84 -12.36 2.15
N PRO A 40 14.06 -11.84 1.96
CA PRO A 40 15.16 -12.10 2.88
C PRO A 40 14.83 -11.61 4.30
N LEU A 41 15.22 -12.38 5.32
CA LEU A 41 14.92 -12.07 6.72
C LEU A 41 15.39 -10.66 7.12
N GLU A 42 16.56 -10.25 6.63
CA GLU A 42 17.14 -8.93 6.88
C GLU A 42 16.26 -7.81 6.32
N VAL A 43 15.74 -7.99 5.10
CA VAL A 43 14.79 -7.05 4.47
C VAL A 43 13.52 -6.94 5.30
N VAL A 44 12.97 -8.06 5.77
CA VAL A 44 11.76 -8.03 6.60
C VAL A 44 12.02 -7.34 7.94
N SER A 45 13.20 -7.54 8.54
CA SER A 45 13.58 -6.90 9.80
C SER A 45 13.74 -5.39 9.65
N ASP A 46 14.42 -4.94 8.60
CA ASP A 46 14.59 -3.51 8.28
C ASP A 46 13.25 -2.85 7.95
N ALA A 47 12.44 -3.50 7.12
CA ALA A 47 11.11 -3.03 6.74
C ALA A 47 10.18 -2.92 7.95
N LEU A 48 10.22 -3.89 8.86
CA LEU A 48 9.43 -3.84 10.10
C LEU A 48 9.85 -2.65 10.97
N ALA A 49 11.15 -2.43 11.14
CA ALA A 49 11.67 -1.32 11.93
C ALA A 49 11.25 0.04 11.32
N ALA A 50 11.36 0.17 10.00
CA ALA A 50 10.92 1.36 9.27
C ALA A 50 9.39 1.58 9.34
N ALA A 51 8.59 0.51 9.23
CA ALA A 51 7.13 0.60 9.32
C ALA A 51 6.65 1.00 10.73
N VAL A 52 7.35 0.54 11.78
CA VAL A 52 7.10 0.99 13.16
C VAL A 52 7.42 2.47 13.31
N GLU A 53 8.61 2.91 12.87
CA GLU A 53 9.00 4.33 12.90
C GLU A 53 7.99 5.21 12.17
N TYR A 54 7.54 4.77 10.99
CA TYR A 54 6.55 5.48 10.19
C TYR A 54 5.22 5.63 10.94
N ARG A 55 4.72 4.54 11.52
CA ARG A 55 3.47 4.56 12.28
C ARG A 55 3.56 5.44 13.53
N ASP A 56 4.73 5.50 14.17
CA ASP A 56 4.91 6.35 15.36
C ASP A 56 4.85 7.85 15.01
N ARG A 57 5.08 8.21 13.74
CA ARG A 57 5.05 9.60 13.24
C ARG A 57 3.78 9.98 12.49
N HIS A 58 3.01 8.99 12.03
CA HIS A 58 1.88 9.20 11.12
C HIS A 58 0.66 8.37 11.53
N GLU A 59 -0.54 8.90 11.31
CA GLU A 59 -1.76 8.11 11.44
C GLU A 59 -1.87 7.10 10.28
N VAL A 60 -1.79 5.81 10.60
CA VAL A 60 -1.80 4.72 9.62
C VAL A 60 -3.18 4.04 9.62
N ARG A 61 -3.94 4.23 8.55
CA ARG A 61 -5.27 3.59 8.37
C ARG A 61 -5.18 2.11 7.97
N ASN A 62 -4.11 1.72 7.29
CA ASN A 62 -3.90 0.34 6.84
C ASN A 62 -2.50 -0.17 7.25
N PRO A 63 -2.36 -0.71 8.47
CA PRO A 63 -1.08 -1.21 8.96
C PRO A 63 -0.53 -2.39 8.13
N ILE A 64 -1.40 -3.25 7.61
CA ILE A 64 -0.98 -4.40 6.79
C ILE A 64 -0.38 -3.89 5.48
N GLY A 65 -1.05 -2.96 4.81
CA GLY A 65 -0.55 -2.33 3.58
C GLY A 65 0.80 -1.66 3.79
N LEU A 66 0.94 -0.89 4.89
CA LEU A 66 2.21 -0.25 5.24
C LEU A 66 3.37 -1.24 5.33
N LEU A 67 3.20 -2.37 6.04
CA LEU A 67 4.28 -3.35 6.18
C LEU A 67 4.58 -4.06 4.85
N ARG A 68 3.57 -4.36 4.02
CA ARG A 68 3.78 -4.94 2.69
C ARG A 68 4.56 -3.98 1.78
N ASP A 69 4.23 -2.70 1.82
CA ASP A 69 4.93 -1.66 1.07
C ASP A 69 6.38 -1.53 1.57
N ALA A 70 6.59 -1.54 2.89
CA ALA A 70 7.92 -1.48 3.49
C ALA A 70 8.79 -2.66 3.09
N ILE A 71 8.24 -3.88 3.05
CA ILE A 71 8.97 -5.08 2.60
C ILE A 71 9.27 -5.00 1.10
N SER A 72 8.25 -4.69 0.29
CA SER A 72 8.37 -4.67 -1.18
C SER A 72 9.32 -3.58 -1.68
N GLN A 73 9.44 -2.48 -0.94
CA GLN A 73 10.30 -1.35 -1.28
C GLN A 73 11.58 -1.30 -0.44
N CYS A 74 11.87 -2.36 0.34
CA CYS A 74 13.09 -2.49 1.15
C CYS A 74 13.38 -1.28 2.06
N TRP A 75 12.35 -0.77 2.75
CA TRP A 75 12.51 0.40 3.62
C TRP A 75 13.54 0.14 4.72
N LYS A 76 14.28 1.19 5.10
CA LYS A 76 15.28 1.15 6.18
C LYS A 76 14.94 2.16 7.26
N LEU A 77 15.26 1.78 8.49
CA LEU A 77 15.15 2.65 9.66
C LEU A 77 16.01 3.90 9.48
N GLY A 78 15.45 5.08 9.75
CA GLY A 78 16.14 6.37 9.60
C GLY A 78 16.46 6.79 8.15
N GLY A 79 15.95 6.08 7.14
CA GLY A 79 16.10 6.45 5.74
C GLY A 79 15.20 7.61 5.36
N SER A 80 15.71 8.58 4.60
CA SER A 80 14.92 9.68 4.02
C SER A 80 13.93 9.22 2.95
N GLU A 81 13.99 7.94 2.55
CA GLU A 81 13.21 7.33 1.47
C GLU A 81 12.03 6.51 2.00
N HIS A 82 11.36 6.99 3.06
CA HIS A 82 9.98 6.57 3.26
C HIS A 82 9.19 7.11 2.05
N PRO A 83 8.62 6.27 1.18
CA PRO A 83 7.54 6.70 0.30
C PRO A 83 6.55 7.41 1.20
N LYS A 84 6.29 8.68 0.89
CA LYS A 84 5.21 9.44 1.50
C LYS A 84 4.03 8.48 1.59
N ALA A 85 3.43 8.31 2.79
CA ALA A 85 2.20 7.54 2.92
C ALA A 85 1.37 7.90 1.71
N THR A 86 0.99 6.88 0.93
CA THR A 86 0.04 7.02 -0.16
C THR A 86 -1.05 7.94 0.38
N LYS A 87 -1.02 9.20 -0.08
CA LYS A 87 -1.90 10.23 0.46
C LYS A 87 -3.28 9.63 0.38
N ALA A 88 -4.03 9.70 1.49
CA ALA A 88 -5.44 9.36 1.41
C ALA A 88 -6.01 10.11 0.20
N ALA A 89 -6.73 9.39 -0.68
CA ALA A 89 -7.27 9.96 -1.90
C ALA A 89 -7.89 11.33 -1.59
N GLU A 90 -7.56 12.33 -2.42
CA GLU A 90 -7.88 13.71 -2.09
C GLU A 90 -9.37 13.88 -1.76
N PRO A 91 -9.73 14.80 -0.85
CA PRO A 91 -11.11 15.04 -0.49
C PRO A 91 -11.99 15.24 -1.73
N GLY A 92 -13.03 14.41 -1.88
CA GLY A 92 -13.92 14.46 -3.04
C GLY A 92 -13.59 13.47 -4.16
N PHE A 93 -12.39 12.87 -4.20
CA PHE A 93 -12.02 11.86 -5.20
C PHE A 93 -13.00 10.69 -5.20
N LYS A 94 -13.27 10.12 -4.02
CA LYS A 94 -14.13 8.92 -3.92
C LYS A 94 -15.53 9.19 -4.48
N GLU A 95 -16.13 10.31 -4.10
CA GLU A 95 -17.46 10.67 -4.57
C GLU A 95 -17.46 10.91 -6.08
N TRP A 96 -16.47 11.66 -6.56
CA TRP A 96 -16.29 11.91 -7.99
C TRP A 96 -16.15 10.60 -8.77
N PHE A 97 -15.28 9.70 -8.31
CA PHE A 97 -14.99 8.42 -8.95
C PHE A 97 -16.24 7.54 -8.98
N ASP A 98 -16.99 7.44 -7.88
CA ASP A 98 -18.22 6.66 -7.83
C ASP A 98 -19.27 7.15 -8.85
N LEU A 99 -19.38 8.47 -9.05
CA LEU A 99 -20.30 9.07 -10.03
C LEU A 99 -19.80 8.86 -11.46
N ALA A 100 -18.53 9.17 -11.72
CA ALA A 100 -17.90 9.02 -13.03
C ALA A 100 -17.91 7.55 -13.50
N HIS A 101 -17.68 6.60 -12.58
CA HIS A 101 -17.74 5.18 -12.87
C HIS A 101 -19.17 4.72 -13.23
N ARG A 102 -20.21 5.22 -12.55
CA ARG A 102 -21.62 4.92 -12.90
C ARG A 102 -21.99 5.43 -14.28
N LEU A 103 -21.47 6.58 -14.67
CA LEU A 103 -21.63 7.15 -16.01
C LEU A 103 -20.75 6.47 -17.06
N ARG A 104 -19.91 5.49 -16.67
CA ARG A 104 -18.89 4.88 -17.51
C ARG A 104 -18.02 5.97 -18.15
N LEU A 105 -17.46 6.87 -17.35
CA LEU A 105 -16.40 7.78 -17.80
C LEU A 105 -15.03 7.23 -17.43
N VAL A 106 -14.97 6.46 -16.34
CA VAL A 106 -13.77 5.82 -15.83
C VAL A 106 -14.07 4.39 -15.39
N THR A 107 -13.06 3.53 -15.41
CA THR A 107 -13.18 2.09 -15.10
C THR A 107 -12.31 1.67 -13.91
N ALA A 108 -11.16 2.31 -13.73
CA ALA A 108 -10.21 2.00 -12.66
C ALA A 108 -9.52 3.26 -12.14
N SER A 109 -8.86 3.15 -11.00
CA SER A 109 -8.00 4.20 -10.46
C SER A 109 -6.73 3.63 -9.86
N GLN A 110 -5.66 4.43 -9.87
CA GLN A 110 -4.39 4.08 -9.24
C GLN A 110 -3.70 5.34 -8.69
N MET A 111 -2.86 5.15 -7.68
CA MET A 111 -2.00 6.20 -7.15
C MET A 111 -0.59 6.02 -7.73
N VAL A 112 -0.03 7.06 -8.36
CA VAL A 112 1.34 7.07 -8.87
C VAL A 112 2.10 8.22 -8.20
N GLY A 113 2.97 7.89 -7.25
CA GLY A 113 3.60 8.91 -6.40
C GLY A 113 2.56 9.61 -5.52
N ASP A 114 2.48 10.93 -5.64
CA ASP A 114 1.51 11.79 -4.93
C ASP A 114 0.28 12.12 -5.79
N GLU A 115 0.18 11.59 -7.02
CA GLU A 115 -0.87 11.94 -7.98
C GLU A 115 -1.84 10.76 -8.19
N GLN A 116 -3.12 11.11 -8.20
CA GLN A 116 -4.21 10.16 -8.42
C GLN A 116 -4.53 10.10 -9.92
N TYR A 117 -4.44 8.90 -10.49
CA TYR A 117 -4.80 8.62 -11.88
C TYR A 117 -6.08 7.80 -11.96
N VAL A 118 -6.81 7.98 -13.07
CA VAL A 118 -8.01 7.22 -13.41
C VAL A 118 -7.89 6.69 -14.84
N LEU A 119 -8.42 5.49 -15.06
CA LEU A 119 -8.46 4.87 -16.39
C LEU A 119 -9.77 5.29 -17.06
N THR A 120 -9.68 5.98 -18.20
CA THR A 120 -10.85 6.38 -19.00
C THR A 120 -11.42 5.18 -19.75
N ASN A 121 -12.60 5.34 -20.34
CA ASN A 121 -13.17 4.31 -21.22
C ASN A 121 -12.37 4.06 -22.50
N ASP A 122 -11.50 5.00 -22.88
CA ASP A 122 -10.62 4.85 -24.03
C ASP A 122 -9.35 4.05 -23.67
N ASP A 123 -9.32 3.41 -22.49
CA ASP A 123 -8.19 2.67 -21.91
C ASP A 123 -6.93 3.54 -21.71
N GLU A 124 -7.11 4.85 -21.53
CA GLU A 124 -6.02 5.79 -21.26
C GLU A 124 -6.00 6.19 -19.77
N TRP A 125 -4.79 6.21 -19.18
CA TRP A 125 -4.59 6.68 -17.82
C TRP A 125 -4.42 8.19 -17.80
N GLU A 126 -5.33 8.89 -17.13
CA GLU A 126 -5.31 10.34 -17.02
C GLU A 126 -5.25 10.81 -15.55
N PRO A 127 -4.62 11.97 -15.28
CA PRO A 127 -4.68 12.61 -13.98
C PRO A 127 -6.13 12.93 -13.57
N TRP A 128 -6.50 12.60 -12.34
CA TRP A 128 -7.85 12.83 -11.84
C TRP A 128 -8.24 14.30 -11.83
N ASP A 129 -7.33 15.19 -11.43
CA ASP A 129 -7.56 16.63 -11.36
C ASP A 129 -7.93 17.23 -12.73
N PHE A 130 -7.30 16.75 -13.80
CA PHE A 130 -7.65 17.13 -15.17
C PHE A 130 -9.10 16.76 -15.52
N LEU A 131 -9.49 15.51 -15.27
CA LEU A 131 -10.85 15.03 -15.54
C LEU A 131 -11.89 15.65 -14.59
N ALA A 132 -11.53 15.90 -13.33
CA ALA A 132 -12.40 16.53 -12.35
C ALA A 132 -12.72 17.99 -12.68
N ALA A 133 -11.80 18.70 -13.36
CA ALA A 133 -12.05 20.03 -13.89
C ALA A 133 -13.06 20.02 -15.06
N ALA A 134 -12.98 19.02 -15.95
CA ALA A 134 -13.90 18.86 -17.08
C ALA A 134 -15.29 18.35 -16.65
N PHE A 135 -15.31 17.46 -15.66
CA PHE A 135 -16.49 16.80 -15.13
C PHE A 135 -16.62 17.02 -13.62
N PRO A 136 -16.94 18.23 -13.15
CA PRO A 136 -17.14 18.47 -11.72
C PRO A 136 -18.32 17.66 -11.18
N ILE A 137 -18.31 17.34 -9.88
CA ILE A 137 -19.34 16.50 -9.21
C ILE A 137 -20.78 16.98 -9.52
N ALA A 138 -21.01 18.30 -9.54
CA ALA A 138 -22.32 18.86 -9.87
C ALA A 138 -22.80 18.41 -11.26
N ARG A 139 -21.92 18.47 -12.26
CA ARG A 139 -22.21 18.05 -13.64
C ARG A 139 -22.44 16.54 -13.73
N LEU A 140 -21.63 15.74 -13.04
CA LEU A 140 -21.82 14.28 -12.99
C LEU A 140 -23.18 13.90 -12.38
N ARG A 141 -23.65 14.63 -11.38
CA ARG A 141 -24.98 14.41 -10.79
C ARG A 141 -26.11 14.76 -11.76
N GLU A 142 -25.99 15.87 -12.48
CA GLU A 142 -26.96 16.27 -13.51
C GLU A 142 -27.09 15.21 -14.61
N MET A 143 -25.97 14.60 -15.01
CA MET A 143 -25.96 13.54 -16.04
C MET A 143 -26.59 12.21 -15.60
N LEU A 144 -26.79 12.01 -14.30
CA LEU A 144 -27.43 10.81 -13.72
C LEU A 144 -28.93 10.99 -13.47
N THR A 145 -29.48 12.18 -13.77
CA THR A 145 -30.90 12.52 -13.56
C THR A 145 -31.70 12.25 -14.84
#